data_AF-A0A812NNG2-F1
#
_entry.id   AF-A0A812NNG2-F1
#
_cell.length_a   1.000
_cell.length_b   1.000
_cell.length_c   1.000
_cell.angle_alpha   90.00
_cell.angle_beta   90.00
_cell.angle_gamma   90.00
#
_symmetry.space_group_name_H-M   'P 1'
#
loop_
_entity.id
_entity.type
_entity.pdbx_description
1 polymer ?
#
loop_
_entity_poly.entity_id
_entity_poly.type
_entity_poly.pdbx_seq_one_letter_code
_entity_poly.pdbx_strand_id
1 'polypeptide(L)'
;MPLIAMFVKAEMEGVERLVFPNDETWKLDVQQSGGTEVREGVTIDPTNEEEIPNSKGTANFLIKWEGAKAPSSISVMTPSRSTPIKDKDVKDKTLGEYSEGGTMQPVAVFDCRGAEPVKWYPLGVTVETSWGKFENVDLSDPDGWMECSENGDTATVAEVQFEFRVVKMSEDGATRAVESSFSSCILRVVNLLGDADTTGAVAGQMAGALYGWRGVAGDEWGRSRLCDLQQWDPYAEIGVRAALLYHVFPAGREVQLRQREGHATIRVFDHPDEQARSLIGEIKSETCVQQMRLSGNFAKVMGKDLNDQDISGWVGIKNVVPLGEKWDFSEEGSDEDNAPPDAGYASAGRSTVSPSASHERGSASRRSLTTPPPALGSRGYPV
;
A
#
# COMPACT_ATOMS: atom_id res chain seq x y z
N MET A 1 2.39 -12.24 -8.11
CA MET A 1 3.66 -12.65 -7.50
C MET A 1 4.64 -11.52 -7.73
N PRO A 2 5.26 -10.94 -6.69
CA PRO A 2 6.25 -9.89 -6.89
C PRO A 2 7.52 -10.49 -7.50
N LEU A 3 7.90 -9.97 -8.66
CA LEU A 3 9.26 -10.14 -9.15
C LEU A 3 10.11 -9.04 -8.53
N ILE A 4 11.25 -9.40 -7.97
CA ILE A 4 12.18 -8.45 -7.36
C ILE A 4 13.48 -8.51 -8.16
N ALA A 5 13.83 -7.41 -8.82
CA ALA A 5 15.09 -7.27 -9.54
C ALA A 5 16.15 -6.68 -8.63
N MET A 6 17.36 -7.21 -8.72
CA MET A 6 18.55 -6.66 -8.08
C MET A 6 19.29 -5.78 -9.08
N PHE A 7 19.46 -4.51 -8.71
CA PHE A 7 20.25 -3.54 -9.44
C PHE A 7 21.62 -3.41 -8.78
N VAL A 8 22.65 -3.33 -9.60
CA VAL A 8 24.04 -3.13 -9.17
C VAL A 8 24.60 -1.88 -9.85
N LYS A 9 25.41 -1.14 -9.11
CA LYS A 9 26.27 -0.06 -9.60
C LYS A 9 27.66 -0.28 -9.01
N ALA A 10 28.68 -0.16 -9.84
CA ALA A 10 30.07 -0.18 -9.40
C ALA A 10 30.88 0.81 -10.23
N GLU A 11 31.96 1.33 -9.66
CA GLU A 11 32.97 2.08 -10.39
C GLU A 11 34.00 1.09 -10.95
N MET A 12 34.24 1.15 -12.26
CA MET A 12 35.09 0.20 -12.97
C MET A 12 36.18 0.96 -13.73
N GLU A 13 37.43 0.55 -13.53
CA GLU A 13 38.59 1.04 -14.27
C GLU A 13 39.37 -0.17 -14.80
N GLY A 14 39.67 -0.23 -16.10
CA GLY A 14 40.38 -1.38 -16.70
C GLY A 14 39.58 -2.69 -16.76
N VAL A 15 38.28 -2.64 -16.47
CA VAL A 15 37.34 -3.78 -16.52
C VAL A 15 36.36 -3.59 -17.68
N GLU A 16 36.17 -4.63 -18.49
CA GLU A 16 35.25 -4.61 -19.63
C GLU A 16 33.81 -4.90 -19.18
N ARG A 17 33.63 -5.90 -18.30
CA ARG A 17 32.34 -6.23 -17.68
C ARG A 17 32.50 -7.16 -16.47
N LEU A 18 31.49 -7.13 -15.60
CA LEU A 18 31.26 -8.16 -14.59
C LEU A 18 30.23 -9.14 -15.14
N VAL A 19 30.49 -10.43 -14.97
CA VAL A 19 29.60 -11.52 -15.34
C VAL A 19 29.15 -12.22 -14.05
N PHE A 20 27.85 -12.37 -13.91
CA PHE A 20 27.19 -13.12 -12.85
C PHE A 20 26.72 -14.44 -13.48
N PRO A 21 27.42 -15.55 -13.26
CA PRO A 21 27.08 -16.82 -13.89
C PRO A 21 25.63 -17.23 -13.59
N ASN A 22 24.95 -17.81 -14.57
CA ASN A 22 23.53 -18.19 -14.42
C ASN A 22 23.34 -19.34 -13.42
N ASP A 23 24.40 -20.09 -13.15
CA ASP A 23 24.54 -21.16 -12.17
C ASP A 23 25.16 -20.68 -10.85
N GLU A 24 25.48 -19.38 -10.74
CA GLU A 24 26.11 -18.85 -9.53
C GLU A 24 25.15 -18.85 -8.35
N THR A 25 25.69 -19.15 -7.19
CA THR A 25 24.91 -19.26 -5.98
C THR A 25 24.75 -17.87 -5.33
N TRP A 26 23.50 -17.46 -5.13
CA TRP A 26 23.18 -16.15 -4.56
C TRP A 26 23.18 -16.20 -3.04
N LYS A 27 24.08 -15.46 -2.39
CA LYS A 27 24.07 -15.28 -0.94
C LYS A 27 23.32 -14.01 -0.55
N LEU A 28 22.19 -14.15 0.13
CA LEU A 28 21.24 -13.08 0.44
C LEU A 28 20.81 -13.11 1.91
N ASP A 29 20.38 -11.98 2.45
CA ASP A 29 19.46 -11.97 3.60
C ASP A 29 18.04 -11.87 3.06
N VAL A 30 17.11 -12.62 3.64
CA VAL A 30 15.71 -12.66 3.21
C VAL A 30 14.79 -12.29 4.37
N GLN A 31 13.79 -11.46 4.10
CA GLN A 31 12.79 -11.01 5.08
C GLN A 31 11.43 -11.62 4.75
N GLN A 32 10.65 -11.95 5.78
CA GLN A 32 9.26 -12.36 5.62
C GLN A 32 8.42 -11.21 5.03
N SER A 33 7.65 -11.48 3.97
CA SER A 33 6.76 -10.47 3.37
C SER A 33 5.75 -9.94 4.40
N GLY A 34 5.83 -8.65 4.71
CA GLY A 34 4.96 -7.98 5.68
C GLY A 34 5.23 -8.31 7.15
N GLY A 35 6.30 -9.07 7.44
CA GLY A 35 6.74 -9.42 8.80
C GLY A 35 8.06 -8.75 9.19
N THR A 36 8.50 -9.01 10.43
CA THR A 36 9.79 -8.53 10.97
C THR A 36 10.87 -9.62 11.00
N GLU A 37 10.52 -10.87 10.69
CA GLU A 37 11.47 -11.98 10.66
C GLU A 37 12.44 -11.84 9.48
N VAL A 38 13.73 -11.91 9.77
CA VAL A 38 14.82 -11.89 8.78
C VAL A 38 15.67 -13.14 8.96
N ARG A 39 15.99 -13.81 7.86
CA ARG A 39 16.95 -14.92 7.81
C ARG A 39 18.20 -14.45 7.09
N GLU A 40 19.30 -14.40 7.82
CA GLU A 40 20.58 -13.92 7.31
C GLU A 40 21.39 -15.02 6.62
N GLY A 41 22.16 -14.64 5.61
CA GLY A 41 23.16 -15.46 4.94
C GLY A 41 22.59 -16.71 4.26
N VAL A 42 21.37 -16.63 3.73
CA VAL A 42 20.79 -17.71 2.94
C VAL A 42 21.48 -17.83 1.60
N THR A 43 21.57 -19.05 1.10
CA THR A 43 22.29 -19.40 -0.11
C THR A 43 21.28 -19.99 -1.09
N ILE A 44 21.06 -19.34 -2.22
CA ILE A 44 20.08 -19.73 -3.23
C ILE A 44 20.81 -20.17 -4.50
N ASP A 45 20.75 -21.46 -4.79
CA ASP A 45 21.32 -22.05 -5.99
C ASP A 45 20.25 -22.09 -7.11
N PRO A 46 20.46 -21.40 -8.25
CA PRO A 46 19.52 -21.39 -9.38
C PRO A 46 19.22 -22.78 -9.96
N THR A 47 20.10 -23.76 -9.75
CA THR A 47 19.97 -25.14 -10.23
C THR A 47 19.21 -26.05 -9.27
N ASN A 48 19.02 -25.61 -8.02
CA ASN A 48 18.26 -26.37 -7.02
C ASN A 48 16.76 -26.32 -7.36
N GLU A 49 16.08 -27.46 -7.32
CA GLU A 49 14.64 -27.56 -7.55
C GLU A 49 13.97 -28.25 -6.36
N GLU A 50 13.31 -27.48 -5.50
CA GLU A 50 12.54 -27.99 -4.36
C GLU A 50 11.05 -27.93 -4.66
N GLU A 51 10.34 -29.03 -4.41
CA GLU A 51 8.88 -29.11 -4.62
C GLU A 51 8.13 -28.26 -3.57
N ILE A 52 7.29 -27.33 -4.04
CA ILE A 52 6.50 -26.49 -3.16
C ILE A 52 5.29 -27.31 -2.64
N PRO A 53 5.10 -27.47 -1.32
CA PRO A 53 3.97 -28.20 -0.77
C PRO A 53 2.61 -27.65 -1.26
N ASN A 54 1.72 -28.54 -1.69
CA ASN A 54 0.40 -28.22 -2.24
C ASN A 54 0.40 -27.35 -3.51
N SER A 55 1.52 -27.32 -4.24
CA SER A 55 1.66 -26.62 -5.52
C SER A 55 2.20 -27.58 -6.58
N LYS A 56 2.05 -27.22 -7.86
CA LYS A 56 2.62 -27.96 -9.00
C LYS A 56 3.98 -27.42 -9.44
N GLY A 57 4.47 -26.36 -8.80
CA GLY A 57 5.73 -25.70 -9.14
C GLY A 57 6.87 -26.08 -8.20
N THR A 58 8.09 -25.83 -8.66
CA THR A 58 9.33 -25.91 -7.90
C THR A 58 9.83 -24.51 -7.55
N ALA A 59 10.74 -24.43 -6.57
CA ALA A 59 11.46 -23.20 -6.23
C ALA A 59 12.94 -23.53 -5.95
N ASN A 60 13.81 -22.52 -6.02
CA ASN A 60 15.23 -22.71 -5.72
C ASN A 60 15.53 -22.71 -4.21
N PHE A 61 14.66 -22.08 -3.42
CA PHE A 61 14.80 -21.97 -1.98
C PHE A 61 13.43 -21.95 -1.30
N LEU A 62 13.25 -22.78 -0.27
CA LEU A 62 12.08 -22.79 0.61
C LEU A 62 12.44 -22.41 2.04
N ILE A 63 11.61 -21.59 2.66
CA ILE A 63 11.74 -21.22 4.08
C ILE A 63 10.39 -21.27 4.77
N LYS A 64 10.33 -21.92 5.93
CA LYS A 64 9.14 -21.93 6.79
C LYS A 64 9.38 -20.99 7.98
N TRP A 65 8.72 -19.84 7.95
CA TRP A 65 8.72 -18.87 9.05
C TRP A 65 8.03 -19.41 10.30
N GLU A 66 8.34 -18.84 11.46
CA GLU A 66 7.73 -19.27 12.71
C GLU A 66 6.22 -19.00 12.69
N GLY A 67 5.41 -19.99 13.07
CA GLY A 67 3.94 -19.88 13.03
C GLY A 67 3.30 -19.93 11.63
N ALA A 68 4.08 -19.93 10.55
CA ALA A 68 3.53 -20.01 9.20
C ALA A 68 2.98 -21.40 8.87
N LYS A 69 1.76 -21.44 8.30
CA LYS A 69 1.09 -22.68 7.88
C LYS A 69 1.71 -23.28 6.61
N ALA A 70 2.24 -22.44 5.73
CA ALA A 70 2.87 -22.80 4.46
C ALA A 70 4.28 -22.20 4.37
N PRO A 71 5.22 -22.86 3.67
CA PRO A 71 6.53 -22.29 3.41
C PRO A 71 6.44 -21.14 2.39
N SER A 72 7.35 -20.19 2.53
CA SER A 72 7.68 -19.17 1.55
C SER A 72 8.73 -19.69 0.58
N SER A 73 8.78 -19.13 -0.62
CA SER A 73 9.63 -19.61 -1.70
C SER A 73 10.31 -18.46 -2.44
N ILE A 74 11.56 -18.67 -2.86
CA ILE A 74 12.30 -17.78 -3.75
C ILE A 74 12.85 -18.60 -4.92
N SER A 75 12.75 -18.08 -6.13
CA SER A 75 13.35 -18.67 -7.33
C SER A 75 14.07 -17.60 -8.16
N VAL A 76 15.27 -17.92 -8.65
CA VAL A 76 16.03 -17.09 -9.58
C VAL A 76 15.41 -17.23 -10.95
N MET A 77 14.94 -16.13 -11.51
CA MET A 77 14.19 -16.12 -12.76
C MET A 77 15.11 -15.83 -13.95
N THR A 78 15.21 -16.80 -14.86
CA THR A 78 15.81 -16.59 -16.19
C THR A 78 14.70 -16.16 -17.17
N PRO A 79 14.77 -14.96 -17.76
CA PRO A 79 13.76 -14.50 -18.71
C PRO A 79 13.73 -15.42 -19.93
N SER A 80 12.54 -15.83 -20.34
CA SER A 80 12.34 -16.66 -21.54
C SER A 80 11.31 -16.03 -22.47
N ARG A 81 11.20 -16.54 -23.71
CA ARG A 81 10.17 -16.08 -24.65
C ARG A 81 8.75 -16.25 -24.11
N SER A 82 8.52 -17.23 -23.24
CA SER A 82 7.22 -17.47 -22.58
C SER A 82 7.02 -16.67 -21.30
N THR A 83 8.07 -16.06 -20.74
CA THR A 83 8.02 -15.28 -19.50
C THR A 83 8.81 -13.95 -19.63
N PRO A 84 8.38 -13.04 -20.51
CA PRO A 84 9.10 -11.79 -20.74
C PRO A 84 8.90 -10.79 -19.58
N ILE A 85 9.98 -10.13 -19.17
CA ILE A 85 9.95 -8.99 -18.25
C ILE A 85 9.78 -7.73 -19.10
N LYS A 86 8.66 -7.01 -18.95
CA LYS A 86 8.37 -5.79 -19.73
C LYS A 86 8.66 -4.49 -18.97
N ASP A 87 9.22 -4.59 -17.76
CA ASP A 87 9.62 -3.41 -17.00
C ASP A 87 10.63 -2.58 -17.79
N LYS A 88 10.40 -1.27 -17.94
CA LYS A 88 11.27 -0.38 -18.75
C LYS A 88 12.73 -0.40 -18.28
N ASP A 89 12.97 -0.69 -17.01
CA ASP A 89 14.29 -0.66 -16.41
C ASP A 89 15.03 -2.00 -16.61
N VAL A 90 14.33 -3.06 -17.07
CA VAL A 90 14.87 -4.43 -17.24
C VAL A 90 14.70 -4.99 -18.67
N LYS A 91 13.63 -4.63 -19.38
CA LYS A 91 13.15 -5.28 -20.61
C LYS A 91 14.18 -5.39 -21.73
N ASP A 92 15.09 -4.43 -21.83
CA ASP A 92 16.11 -4.35 -22.88
C ASP A 92 17.54 -4.49 -22.32
N LYS A 93 17.67 -4.91 -21.05
CA LYS A 93 18.95 -5.12 -20.37
C LYS A 93 19.28 -6.60 -20.30
N THR A 94 20.55 -6.93 -20.53
CA THR A 94 21.07 -8.29 -20.36
C THR A 94 21.24 -8.58 -18.88
N LEU A 95 20.45 -9.51 -18.34
CA LEU A 95 20.67 -10.03 -16.99
C LEU A 95 21.95 -10.89 -16.97
N GLY A 96 22.58 -10.98 -15.80
CA GLY A 96 23.83 -11.71 -15.64
C GLY A 96 25.09 -10.95 -16.07
N GLU A 97 24.96 -9.71 -16.56
CA GLU A 97 26.10 -8.90 -16.99
C GLU A 97 25.99 -7.45 -16.49
N TYR A 98 27.13 -6.86 -16.13
CA TYR A 98 27.28 -5.44 -15.79
C TYR A 98 28.42 -4.84 -16.59
N SER A 99 28.13 -3.91 -17.50
CA SER A 99 29.11 -3.36 -18.45
C SER A 99 29.18 -1.83 -18.47
N GLU A 100 28.16 -1.13 -17.97
CA GLU A 100 28.15 0.35 -17.93
C GLU A 100 28.49 0.85 -16.51
N GLY A 101 29.78 0.98 -16.23
CA GLY A 101 30.28 1.49 -14.95
C GLY A 101 29.64 2.83 -14.53
N GLY A 102 29.40 2.99 -13.23
CA GLY A 102 28.79 4.18 -12.65
C GLY A 102 27.28 4.31 -12.82
N THR A 103 26.63 3.42 -13.58
CA THR A 103 25.16 3.38 -13.72
C THR A 103 24.57 2.19 -12.98
N MET A 104 23.34 2.33 -12.48
CA MET A 104 22.59 1.22 -11.88
C MET A 104 21.98 0.36 -13.01
N GLN A 105 22.36 -0.92 -13.06
CA GLN A 105 21.85 -1.87 -14.04
C GLN A 105 21.27 -3.12 -13.36
N PRO A 106 20.20 -3.73 -13.88
CA PRO A 106 19.65 -4.95 -13.33
C PRO A 106 20.53 -6.16 -13.69
N VAL A 107 20.90 -6.96 -12.70
CA VAL A 107 21.76 -8.14 -12.92
C VAL A 107 21.03 -9.46 -12.66
N ALA A 108 20.03 -9.48 -11.78
CA ALA A 108 19.26 -10.68 -11.44
C ALA A 108 17.81 -10.34 -11.12
N VAL A 109 16.91 -11.32 -11.26
CA VAL A 109 15.49 -11.20 -10.92
C VAL A 109 15.05 -12.42 -10.13
N PHE A 110 14.31 -12.20 -9.06
CA PHE A 110 13.83 -13.23 -8.15
C PHE A 110 12.29 -13.27 -8.16
N ASP A 111 11.69 -14.44 -8.41
CA ASP A 111 10.28 -14.71 -8.14
C ASP A 111 10.10 -15.06 -6.67
N CYS A 112 9.41 -14.19 -5.94
CA CYS A 112 9.34 -14.20 -4.49
C CYS A 112 7.91 -14.46 -4.01
N ARG A 113 7.73 -15.38 -3.05
CA ARG A 113 6.43 -15.65 -2.41
C ARG A 113 6.60 -15.78 -0.90
N GLY A 114 6.15 -14.77 -0.15
CA GLY A 114 6.21 -14.75 1.31
C GLY A 114 7.60 -14.51 1.90
N ALA A 115 8.62 -14.33 1.06
CA ALA A 115 9.98 -13.96 1.43
C ALA A 115 10.57 -13.03 0.36
N GLU A 116 11.30 -12.01 0.77
CA GLU A 116 11.86 -10.96 -0.10
C GLU A 116 13.34 -10.75 0.21
N PRO A 117 14.23 -10.64 -0.78
CA PRO A 117 15.63 -10.35 -0.53
C PRO A 117 15.82 -8.91 -0.07
N VAL A 118 16.61 -8.72 0.99
CA VAL A 118 16.84 -7.41 1.61
C VAL A 118 18.30 -7.01 1.64
N LYS A 119 19.22 -7.97 1.56
CA LYS A 119 20.66 -7.73 1.50
C LYS A 119 21.33 -8.75 0.59
N TRP A 120 22.37 -8.33 -0.12
CA TRP A 120 23.18 -9.19 -0.96
C TRP A 120 24.64 -9.21 -0.49
N TYR A 121 25.26 -10.39 -0.60
CA TYR A 121 26.69 -10.59 -0.39
C TYR A 121 27.32 -10.96 -1.73
N PRO A 122 28.14 -10.06 -2.32
CA PRO A 122 28.62 -10.20 -3.69
C PRO A 122 29.79 -11.18 -3.79
N LEU A 123 29.44 -12.47 -3.85
CA LEU A 123 30.36 -13.59 -4.01
C LEU A 123 30.25 -14.18 -5.42
N GLY A 124 31.32 -14.78 -5.91
CA GLY A 124 31.28 -15.58 -7.14
C GLY A 124 31.22 -14.77 -8.43
N VAL A 125 31.57 -13.47 -8.39
CA VAL A 125 31.51 -12.62 -9.59
C VAL A 125 32.69 -12.94 -10.51
N THR A 126 32.45 -12.96 -11.81
CA THR A 126 33.52 -13.07 -12.81
C THR A 126 33.85 -11.68 -13.35
N VAL A 127 35.12 -11.29 -13.31
CA VAL A 127 35.59 -10.01 -13.86
C VAL A 127 36.30 -10.27 -15.19
N GLU A 128 35.78 -9.68 -16.27
CA GLU A 128 36.42 -9.73 -17.59
C GLU A 128 37.17 -8.42 -17.87
N THR A 129 38.43 -8.54 -18.26
CA THR A 129 39.33 -7.45 -18.63
C THR A 129 39.89 -7.73 -20.03
N SER A 130 40.54 -6.74 -20.65
CA SER A 130 41.15 -6.90 -21.97
C SER A 130 42.31 -7.89 -22.02
N TRP A 131 42.84 -8.28 -20.86
CA TRP A 131 44.05 -9.10 -20.71
C TRP A 131 43.82 -10.38 -19.89
N GLY A 132 42.62 -10.60 -19.35
CA GLY A 132 42.34 -11.78 -18.53
C GLY A 132 40.91 -11.86 -18.03
N LYS A 133 40.53 -13.05 -17.58
CA LYS A 133 39.26 -13.35 -16.93
C LYS A 133 39.55 -13.86 -15.51
N PHE A 134 38.92 -13.25 -14.53
CA PHE A 134 39.05 -13.58 -13.11
C PHE A 134 37.76 -14.17 -12.61
N GLU A 135 37.79 -15.42 -12.15
CA GLU A 135 36.61 -16.15 -11.69
C GLU A 135 36.59 -16.17 -10.15
N ASN A 136 35.39 -16.31 -9.57
CA ASN A 136 35.19 -16.36 -8.12
C ASN A 136 35.72 -15.11 -7.38
N VAL A 137 35.58 -13.94 -7.99
CA VAL A 137 35.96 -12.67 -7.37
C VAL A 137 34.98 -12.35 -6.23
N ASP A 138 35.54 -12.06 -5.06
CA ASP A 138 34.82 -11.57 -3.90
C ASP A 138 34.83 -10.04 -3.92
N LEU A 139 33.64 -9.44 -4.05
CA LEU A 139 33.45 -7.99 -4.03
C LEU A 139 32.87 -7.50 -2.70
N SER A 140 32.94 -8.32 -1.64
CA SER A 140 32.41 -7.95 -0.32
C SER A 140 33.33 -7.01 0.47
N ASP A 141 34.58 -6.85 0.02
CA ASP A 141 35.53 -5.92 0.60
C ASP A 141 35.09 -4.45 0.35
N PRO A 142 34.97 -3.62 1.39
CA PRO A 142 34.67 -2.19 1.25
C PRO A 142 35.66 -1.43 0.35
N ASP A 143 36.92 -1.86 0.31
CA ASP A 143 37.96 -1.22 -0.51
C ASP A 143 37.89 -1.66 -1.99
N GLY A 144 36.99 -2.61 -2.32
CA GLY A 144 36.79 -3.13 -3.66
C GLY A 144 37.78 -4.23 -4.05
N TRP A 145 37.87 -4.48 -5.36
CA TRP A 145 38.78 -5.46 -5.94
C TRP A 145 39.74 -4.78 -6.91
N MET A 146 41.01 -5.17 -6.89
CA MET A 146 42.04 -4.66 -7.78
C MET A 146 42.97 -5.79 -8.21
N GLU A 147 43.37 -5.79 -9.48
CA GLU A 147 44.37 -6.70 -10.03
C GLU A 147 45.28 -5.98 -11.02
N CYS A 148 46.53 -6.42 -11.13
CA CYS A 148 47.54 -5.81 -12.00
C CYS A 148 48.10 -6.84 -12.98
N SER A 149 48.15 -6.48 -14.26
CA SER A 149 48.70 -7.31 -15.32
C SER A 149 50.23 -7.33 -15.24
N GLU A 150 50.85 -8.35 -15.85
CA GLU A 150 52.31 -8.44 -15.96
C GLU A 150 52.92 -7.24 -16.73
N ASN A 151 52.12 -6.56 -17.56
CA ASN A 151 52.53 -5.40 -18.33
C ASN A 151 52.31 -4.07 -17.58
N GLY A 152 51.75 -4.12 -16.36
CA GLY A 152 51.48 -2.95 -15.53
C GLY A 152 50.12 -2.29 -15.76
N ASP A 153 49.20 -2.93 -16.49
CA ASP A 153 47.81 -2.48 -16.61
C ASP A 153 47.04 -2.86 -15.35
N THR A 154 46.18 -1.97 -14.84
CA THR A 154 45.40 -2.23 -13.62
C THR A 154 43.91 -2.36 -13.93
N ALA A 155 43.25 -3.32 -13.29
CA ALA A 155 41.80 -3.47 -13.29
C ALA A 155 41.27 -3.28 -11.87
N THR A 156 40.28 -2.41 -11.69
CA THR A 156 39.70 -2.08 -10.39
C THR A 156 38.17 -2.07 -10.47
N VAL A 157 37.53 -2.63 -9.45
CA VAL A 157 36.09 -2.56 -9.18
C VAL A 157 35.91 -1.99 -7.78
N ALA A 158 35.33 -0.80 -7.67
CA ALA A 158 35.14 -0.11 -6.40
C ALA A 158 33.68 0.33 -6.20
N GLU A 159 33.34 0.74 -4.97
CA GLU A 159 32.04 1.38 -4.65
C GLU A 159 30.83 0.56 -5.12
N VAL A 160 30.87 -0.76 -4.86
CA VAL A 160 29.78 -1.67 -5.24
C VAL A 160 28.54 -1.36 -4.39
N GLN A 161 27.52 -0.83 -5.06
CA GLN A 161 26.22 -0.51 -4.51
C GLN A 161 25.16 -1.42 -5.12
N PHE A 162 24.16 -1.79 -4.33
CA PHE A 162 23.04 -2.58 -4.80
C PHE A 162 21.70 -2.04 -4.28
N GLU A 163 20.64 -2.34 -5.01
CA GLU A 163 19.27 -2.01 -4.64
C GLU A 163 18.30 -3.08 -5.15
N PHE A 164 17.33 -3.48 -4.32
CA PHE A 164 16.24 -4.34 -4.73
C PHE A 164 15.01 -3.51 -5.12
N ARG A 165 14.44 -3.77 -6.30
CA ARG A 165 13.23 -3.12 -6.78
C ARG A 165 12.20 -4.13 -7.25
N VAL A 166 10.94 -3.89 -6.92
CA VAL A 166 9.83 -4.69 -7.44
C VAL A 166 9.62 -4.35 -8.93
N VAL A 167 9.66 -5.37 -9.79
CA VAL A 167 9.49 -5.25 -11.24
C VAL A 167 8.23 -5.98 -11.71
N LYS A 168 7.68 -5.55 -12.85
CA LYS A 168 6.42 -6.08 -13.38
C LYS A 168 6.63 -7.29 -14.30
N MET A 169 5.87 -8.36 -14.05
CA MET A 169 5.68 -9.46 -14.99
C MET A 169 4.63 -9.08 -16.06
N SER A 170 4.65 -9.72 -17.22
CA SER A 170 3.64 -9.52 -18.26
C SER A 170 2.26 -10.06 -17.84
N GLU A 171 1.43 -9.20 -17.28
CA GLU A 171 -0.02 -9.25 -17.51
C GLU A 171 -0.41 -7.94 -18.18
N ASP A 172 -1.32 -8.03 -19.16
CA ASP A 172 -1.71 -6.91 -20.00
C ASP A 172 -2.08 -5.67 -19.17
N GLY A 173 -1.22 -4.65 -19.27
CA GLY A 173 -1.55 -3.25 -19.06
C GLY A 173 -2.14 -2.83 -17.72
N ALA A 174 -1.33 -2.77 -16.66
CA ALA A 174 -1.60 -1.83 -15.56
C ALA A 174 -0.31 -1.38 -14.86
N THR A 175 0.13 -0.17 -15.20
CA THR A 175 1.23 0.57 -14.58
C THR A 175 0.89 0.93 -13.13
N ARG A 176 1.81 0.68 -12.19
CA ARG A 176 1.83 1.19 -10.80
C ARG A 176 3.30 1.26 -10.35
N ALA A 177 3.97 2.36 -10.00
CA ALA A 177 3.61 3.48 -9.13
C ALA A 177 2.88 2.97 -7.89
N VAL A 178 3.40 3.24 -6.69
CA VAL A 178 2.68 2.98 -5.43
C VAL A 178 1.39 3.80 -5.48
N GLU A 179 0.36 3.23 -6.07
CA GLU A 179 -0.89 3.91 -6.35
C GLU A 179 -1.96 3.28 -5.48
N SER A 180 -2.53 4.15 -4.67
CA SER A 180 -3.65 3.94 -3.76
C SER A 180 -4.97 3.71 -4.51
N SER A 181 -5.09 2.68 -5.36
CA SER A 181 -6.44 2.19 -5.71
C SER A 181 -6.77 0.87 -5.04
N PHE A 182 -8.08 0.73 -4.89
CA PHE A 182 -8.79 -0.44 -4.43
C PHE A 182 -8.19 -1.74 -5.00
N SER A 183 -8.03 -1.84 -6.31
CA SER A 183 -7.62 -3.08 -6.98
C SER A 183 -6.21 -3.53 -6.59
N SER A 184 -5.26 -2.60 -6.43
CA SER A 184 -3.92 -2.97 -5.94
C SER A 184 -3.92 -3.35 -4.46
N CYS A 185 -4.79 -2.73 -3.65
CA CYS A 185 -4.95 -3.09 -2.24
C CYS A 185 -5.47 -4.52 -2.12
N ILE A 186 -6.56 -4.84 -2.80
CA ILE A 186 -7.16 -6.18 -2.79
C ILE A 186 -6.19 -7.22 -3.32
N LEU A 187 -5.57 -6.98 -4.48
CA LEU A 187 -4.60 -7.92 -5.06
C LEU A 187 -3.40 -8.18 -4.15
N ARG A 188 -2.91 -7.18 -3.42
CA ARG A 188 -1.84 -7.41 -2.44
C ARG A 188 -2.32 -8.28 -1.30
N VAL A 189 -3.44 -7.90 -0.68
CA VAL A 189 -3.97 -8.56 0.51
C VAL A 189 -4.30 -10.02 0.25
N VAL A 190 -4.95 -10.35 -0.86
CA VAL A 190 -5.29 -11.74 -1.20
C VAL A 190 -4.08 -12.61 -1.56
N ASN A 191 -2.94 -11.98 -1.90
CA ASN A 191 -1.71 -12.68 -2.26
C ASN A 191 -0.75 -12.92 -1.08
N LEU A 192 -1.10 -12.53 0.15
CA LEU A 192 -0.27 -12.75 1.35
C LEU A 192 -0.30 -14.19 1.91
N LEU A 193 -0.70 -15.18 1.09
CA LEU A 193 -0.74 -16.62 1.44
C LEU A 193 -1.56 -16.96 2.71
N GLY A 194 -2.47 -16.07 3.13
CA GLY A 194 -3.39 -16.24 4.26
C GLY A 194 -4.82 -16.61 3.84
N ASP A 195 -5.80 -16.34 4.72
CA ASP A 195 -7.23 -16.47 4.40
C ASP A 195 -7.64 -15.34 3.45
N ALA A 196 -7.52 -15.59 2.15
CA ALA A 196 -7.78 -14.61 1.11
C ALA A 196 -9.22 -14.09 1.15
N ASP A 197 -10.20 -14.91 1.55
CA ASP A 197 -11.61 -14.55 1.59
C ASP A 197 -11.86 -13.52 2.69
N THR A 198 -11.45 -13.83 3.93
CA THR A 198 -11.64 -12.91 5.07
C THR A 198 -10.82 -11.65 4.91
N THR A 199 -9.54 -11.78 4.53
CA THR A 199 -8.63 -10.64 4.44
C THR A 199 -9.02 -9.73 3.28
N GLY A 200 -9.41 -10.32 2.13
CA GLY A 200 -9.96 -9.59 1.00
C GLY A 200 -11.27 -8.87 1.33
N ALA A 201 -12.17 -9.51 2.09
CA ALA A 201 -13.42 -8.89 2.54
C ALA A 201 -13.18 -7.69 3.47
N VAL A 202 -12.30 -7.83 4.47
CA VAL A 202 -11.95 -6.73 5.39
C VAL A 202 -11.26 -5.59 4.65
N ALA A 203 -10.27 -5.89 3.81
CA ALA A 203 -9.61 -4.89 2.98
C ALA A 203 -10.59 -4.18 2.04
N GLY A 204 -11.56 -4.92 1.48
CA GLY A 204 -12.63 -4.37 0.65
C GLY A 204 -13.53 -3.39 1.40
N GLN A 205 -13.93 -3.74 2.62
CA GLN A 205 -14.73 -2.85 3.48
C GLN A 205 -13.97 -1.58 3.86
N MET A 206 -12.71 -1.71 4.30
CA MET A 206 -11.86 -0.56 4.64
C MET A 206 -11.61 0.35 3.43
N ALA A 207 -11.32 -0.25 2.27
CA ALA A 207 -11.10 0.51 1.05
C ALA A 207 -12.41 1.18 0.56
N GLY A 208 -13.57 0.54 0.73
CA GLY A 208 -14.87 1.16 0.49
C GLY A 208 -15.13 2.37 1.41
N ALA A 209 -14.74 2.29 2.68
CA ALA A 209 -14.87 3.39 3.63
C ALA A 209 -13.91 4.57 3.32
N LEU A 210 -12.67 4.27 2.92
CA LEU A 210 -11.64 5.28 2.65
C LEU A 210 -11.82 5.95 1.28
N TYR A 211 -12.04 5.17 0.23
CA TYR A 211 -12.08 5.67 -1.15
C TYR A 211 -13.50 5.93 -1.66
N GLY A 212 -14.53 5.43 -0.95
CA GLY A 212 -15.91 5.44 -1.42
C GLY A 212 -16.15 4.52 -2.62
N TRP A 213 -17.43 4.32 -2.97
CA TRP A 213 -17.81 3.46 -4.10
C TRP A 213 -17.23 3.93 -5.45
N ARG A 214 -17.03 5.25 -5.60
CA ARG A 214 -16.41 5.84 -6.81
C ARG A 214 -14.94 5.45 -6.94
N GLY A 215 -14.22 5.29 -5.82
CA GLY A 215 -12.85 4.80 -5.82
C GLY A 215 -12.75 3.33 -6.22
N VAL A 216 -13.73 2.51 -5.81
CA VAL A 216 -13.85 1.11 -6.26
C VAL A 216 -14.09 1.05 -7.78
N ALA A 217 -14.98 1.90 -8.30
CA ALA A 217 -15.25 1.99 -9.74
C ALA A 217 -14.20 2.81 -10.53
N GLY A 218 -13.12 3.24 -9.88
CA GLY A 218 -12.13 4.15 -10.45
C GLY A 218 -11.22 3.51 -11.51
N ASP A 219 -11.08 2.19 -11.48
CA ASP A 219 -10.30 1.42 -12.45
C ASP A 219 -11.14 0.35 -13.17
N GLU A 220 -10.56 -0.26 -14.21
CA GLU A 220 -11.24 -1.26 -15.05
C GLU A 220 -11.55 -2.55 -14.29
N TRP A 221 -10.61 -3.01 -13.45
CA TRP A 221 -10.78 -4.20 -12.65
C TRP A 221 -11.95 -4.07 -11.67
N GLY A 222 -12.00 -2.96 -10.93
CA GLY A 222 -13.09 -2.69 -10.00
C GLY A 222 -14.45 -2.57 -10.69
N ARG A 223 -14.51 -1.96 -11.89
CA ARG A 223 -15.73 -1.94 -12.71
C ARG A 223 -16.17 -3.34 -13.15
N SER A 224 -15.24 -4.19 -13.58
CA SER A 224 -15.54 -5.59 -13.91
C SER A 224 -16.08 -6.34 -12.69
N ARG A 225 -15.47 -6.18 -11.51
CA ARG A 225 -15.97 -6.82 -10.28
C ARG A 225 -17.37 -6.34 -9.89
N LEU A 226 -17.72 -5.07 -10.15
CA LEU A 226 -19.08 -4.56 -9.93
C LEU A 226 -20.09 -5.19 -10.91
N CYS A 227 -19.71 -5.46 -12.16
CA CYS A 227 -20.55 -6.20 -13.09
C CYS A 227 -20.74 -7.66 -12.64
N ASP A 228 -19.68 -8.30 -12.17
CA ASP A 228 -19.76 -9.66 -11.61
C ASP A 228 -20.67 -9.67 -10.38
N LEU A 229 -20.58 -8.66 -9.50
CA LEU A 229 -21.48 -8.52 -8.35
C LEU A 229 -22.95 -8.47 -8.78
N GLN A 230 -23.29 -7.75 -9.87
CA GLN A 230 -24.66 -7.72 -10.39
C GLN A 230 -25.12 -9.07 -10.91
N GLN A 231 -24.22 -9.93 -11.38
CA GLN A 231 -24.57 -11.29 -11.76
C GLN A 231 -24.87 -12.17 -10.54
N TRP A 232 -24.12 -11.97 -9.44
CA TRP A 232 -24.26 -12.76 -8.21
C TRP A 232 -25.38 -12.25 -7.29
N ASP A 233 -25.67 -10.96 -7.39
CA ASP A 233 -26.72 -10.24 -6.65
C ASP A 233 -27.66 -9.51 -7.64
N PRO A 234 -28.46 -10.26 -8.41
CA PRO A 234 -29.28 -9.71 -9.49
C PRO A 234 -30.36 -8.73 -9.00
N TYR A 235 -30.69 -8.79 -7.71
CA TYR A 235 -31.68 -7.90 -7.09
C TYR A 235 -31.03 -6.76 -6.28
N ALA A 236 -29.70 -6.63 -6.35
CA ALA A 236 -28.92 -5.63 -5.64
C ALA A 236 -29.19 -5.63 -4.11
N GLU A 237 -29.45 -6.79 -3.51
CA GLU A 237 -29.70 -6.93 -2.07
C GLU A 237 -28.53 -6.39 -1.25
N ILE A 238 -27.29 -6.63 -1.67
CA ILE A 238 -26.07 -6.13 -1.01
C ILE A 238 -26.04 -4.61 -1.07
N GLY A 239 -26.32 -4.04 -2.24
CA GLY A 239 -26.41 -2.59 -2.42
C GLY A 239 -27.52 -1.95 -1.59
N VAL A 240 -28.70 -2.58 -1.53
CA VAL A 240 -29.83 -2.14 -0.72
C VAL A 240 -29.50 -2.23 0.77
N ARG A 241 -28.90 -3.32 1.24
CA ARG A 241 -28.47 -3.45 2.64
C ARG A 241 -27.43 -2.40 3.02
N ALA A 242 -26.45 -2.14 2.14
CA ALA A 242 -25.47 -1.08 2.35
C ALA A 242 -26.13 0.31 2.40
N ALA A 243 -27.10 0.58 1.51
CA ALA A 243 -27.87 1.81 1.51
C ALA A 243 -28.75 1.95 2.76
N LEU A 244 -29.40 0.87 3.23
CA LEU A 244 -30.14 0.85 4.48
C LEU A 244 -29.20 1.08 5.67
N LEU A 245 -28.02 0.46 5.69
CA LEU A 245 -27.02 0.73 6.74
C LEU A 245 -26.58 2.20 6.73
N TYR A 246 -26.35 2.77 5.55
CA TYR A 246 -25.91 4.16 5.42
C TYR A 246 -27.01 5.20 5.68
N HIS A 247 -28.25 4.93 5.28
CA HIS A 247 -29.37 5.89 5.35
C HIS A 247 -30.32 5.64 6.53
N VAL A 248 -30.50 4.39 6.95
CA VAL A 248 -31.41 3.99 8.05
C VAL A 248 -30.64 3.77 9.35
N PHE A 249 -29.38 3.33 9.27
CA PHE A 249 -28.51 3.19 10.45
C PHE A 249 -27.65 4.41 10.85
N PRO A 250 -27.73 5.63 10.27
CA PRO A 250 -27.28 6.83 10.95
C PRO A 250 -28.35 7.28 11.95
N ALA A 251 -29.13 6.36 12.53
CA ALA A 251 -29.94 6.64 13.71
C ALA A 251 -28.94 7.11 14.75
N GLY A 252 -28.82 8.43 14.88
CA GLY A 252 -27.85 9.04 15.75
C GLY A 252 -27.95 8.39 17.12
N ARG A 253 -26.80 8.11 17.74
CA ARG A 253 -26.79 7.53 19.09
C ARG A 253 -27.71 8.40 19.95
N GLU A 254 -28.71 7.80 20.59
CA GLU A 254 -29.56 8.56 21.48
C GLU A 254 -28.71 8.95 22.69
N VAL A 255 -28.62 10.25 22.93
CA VAL A 255 -27.81 10.84 23.99
C VAL A 255 -28.68 11.77 24.80
N GLN A 256 -28.44 11.83 26.10
CA GLN A 256 -29.04 12.81 26.97
C GLN A 256 -28.12 14.03 27.02
N LEU A 257 -28.67 15.22 26.77
CA LEU A 257 -27.91 16.45 26.94
C LEU A 257 -27.91 16.87 28.41
N ARG A 258 -26.75 17.05 29.05
CA ARG A 258 -26.64 17.49 30.46
C ARG A 258 -25.59 18.57 30.60
N GLN A 259 -25.98 19.75 31.10
CA GLN A 259 -25.01 20.81 31.36
C GLN A 259 -24.40 20.66 32.75
N ARG A 260 -23.05 20.62 32.83
CA ARG A 260 -22.31 20.45 34.09
C ARG A 260 -22.50 21.59 35.10
N GLU A 261 -22.80 22.80 34.61
CA GLU A 261 -22.87 24.03 35.42
C GLU A 261 -24.28 24.31 36.00
N GLY A 262 -25.23 23.37 35.88
CA GLY A 262 -26.57 23.50 36.48
C GLY A 262 -27.51 24.47 35.75
N HIS A 263 -27.15 24.95 34.55
CA HIS A 263 -28.06 25.73 33.73
C HIS A 263 -29.15 24.84 33.12
N ALA A 264 -30.34 25.42 32.94
CA ALA A 264 -31.52 24.69 32.49
C ALA A 264 -31.51 24.35 30.99
N THR A 265 -30.65 24.98 30.19
CA THR A 265 -30.67 24.92 28.72
C THR A 265 -29.27 24.88 28.14
N ILE A 266 -29.09 24.11 27.06
CA ILE A 266 -27.83 23.91 26.36
C ILE A 266 -27.90 24.64 25.03
N ARG A 267 -26.90 25.49 24.78
CA ARG A 267 -26.77 26.28 23.56
C ARG A 267 -26.37 25.40 22.37
N VAL A 268 -27.08 25.59 21.26
CA VAL A 268 -26.87 24.91 19.99
C VAL A 268 -26.32 25.91 18.96
N PHE A 269 -25.15 25.62 18.44
CA PHE A 269 -24.41 26.48 17.50
C PHE A 269 -24.54 25.97 16.06
N ASP A 270 -24.36 26.86 15.09
CA ASP A 270 -24.38 26.47 13.66
C ASP A 270 -23.09 25.80 13.18
N HIS A 271 -21.95 26.08 13.82
CA HIS A 271 -20.63 25.55 13.49
C HIS A 271 -19.93 24.97 14.73
N PRO A 272 -19.06 23.94 14.57
CA PRO A 272 -18.30 23.32 15.65
C PRO A 272 -17.01 24.11 15.94
N ASP A 273 -17.15 25.41 16.24
CA ASP A 273 -16.03 26.28 16.56
C ASP A 273 -16.29 26.95 17.91
N GLU A 274 -15.26 27.00 18.78
CA GLU A 274 -15.32 27.73 20.05
C GLU A 274 -15.56 29.23 19.86
N GLN A 275 -15.18 29.76 18.69
CA GLN A 275 -15.44 31.15 18.31
C GLN A 275 -16.77 31.34 17.59
N ALA A 276 -17.55 30.28 17.34
CA ALA A 276 -18.85 30.39 16.68
C ALA A 276 -19.79 31.27 17.51
N ARG A 277 -20.07 32.47 16.99
CA ARG A 277 -20.98 33.44 17.63
C ARG A 277 -22.45 33.23 17.26
N SER A 278 -22.74 32.33 16.33
CA SER A 278 -24.08 32.17 15.77
C SER A 278 -24.81 31.04 16.52
N LEU A 279 -25.49 31.46 17.59
CA LEU A 279 -26.42 30.63 18.35
C LEU A 279 -27.67 30.39 17.48
N ILE A 280 -27.97 29.14 17.16
CA ILE A 280 -29.20 28.76 16.44
C ILE A 280 -30.38 28.72 17.41
N GLY A 281 -30.15 28.20 18.61
CA GLY A 281 -31.19 28.04 19.63
C GLY A 281 -30.68 27.31 20.85
N GLU A 282 -31.61 26.90 21.70
CA GLU A 282 -31.31 26.20 22.95
C GLU A 282 -32.21 24.97 23.11
N ILE A 283 -31.63 23.91 23.67
CA ILE A 283 -32.34 22.66 24.02
C ILE A 283 -32.34 22.54 25.53
N LYS A 284 -33.46 22.12 26.13
CA LYS A 284 -33.53 21.92 27.59
C LYS A 284 -32.53 20.86 28.06
N SER A 285 -31.83 21.11 29.17
CA SER A 285 -30.99 20.09 29.81
C SER A 285 -31.83 18.88 30.25
N GLU A 286 -31.20 17.72 30.30
CA GLU A 286 -31.79 16.38 30.49
C GLU A 286 -32.65 15.86 29.33
N THR A 287 -32.71 16.56 28.18
CA THR A 287 -33.45 16.11 27.00
C THR A 287 -32.67 15.05 26.22
N CYS A 288 -33.35 13.97 25.82
CA CYS A 288 -32.82 12.99 24.88
C CYS A 288 -32.83 13.55 23.46
N VAL A 289 -31.70 13.47 22.77
CA VAL A 289 -31.52 13.93 21.38
C VAL A 289 -30.78 12.86 20.59
N GLN A 290 -30.83 12.95 19.26
CA GLN A 290 -30.03 12.09 18.39
C GLN A 290 -28.67 12.72 18.09
N GLN A 291 -27.58 12.03 18.44
CA GLN A 291 -26.22 12.40 18.08
C GLN A 291 -25.88 11.93 16.67
N MET A 292 -25.73 12.86 15.74
CA MET A 292 -25.48 12.57 14.33
C MET A 292 -23.99 12.38 14.00
N ARG A 293 -23.11 13.26 14.50
CA ARG A 293 -21.67 13.29 14.17
C ARG A 293 -20.84 13.91 15.29
N LEU A 294 -19.53 13.68 15.26
CA LEU A 294 -18.54 14.33 16.11
C LEU A 294 -17.58 15.18 15.26
N SER A 295 -17.13 16.30 15.82
CA SER A 295 -16.10 17.17 15.21
C SER A 295 -15.34 17.89 16.32
N GLY A 296 -14.13 17.40 16.64
CA GLY A 296 -13.36 17.91 17.77
C GLY A 296 -14.13 17.82 19.08
N ASN A 297 -14.23 18.94 19.80
CA ASN A 297 -14.94 19.05 21.08
C ASN A 297 -16.45 19.28 20.93
N PHE A 298 -17.03 19.01 19.76
CA PHE A 298 -18.44 19.23 19.49
C PHE A 298 -19.11 17.97 18.94
N ALA A 299 -20.38 17.80 19.31
CA ALA A 299 -21.28 16.80 18.78
C ALA A 299 -22.39 17.50 18.00
N LYS A 300 -22.66 17.04 16.78
CA LYS A 300 -23.83 17.47 16.01
C LYS A 300 -25.03 16.70 16.50
N VAL A 301 -26.04 17.42 16.97
CA VAL A 301 -27.27 16.84 17.53
C VAL A 301 -28.51 17.28 16.75
N MET A 302 -29.56 16.49 16.86
CA MET A 302 -30.89 16.78 16.33
C MET A 302 -31.93 16.48 17.40
N GLY A 303 -32.80 17.44 17.68
CA GLY A 303 -33.82 17.34 18.73
C GLY A 303 -34.85 18.45 18.65
N LYS A 304 -35.56 18.67 19.76
CA LYS A 304 -36.56 19.75 19.91
C LYS A 304 -35.98 20.91 20.73
N ASP A 305 -36.22 22.14 20.29
CA ASP A 305 -35.88 23.34 21.04
C ASP A 305 -36.87 23.61 22.19
N LEU A 306 -36.73 24.76 22.86
CA LEU A 306 -37.64 25.16 23.96
C LEU A 306 -39.08 25.43 23.50
N ASN A 307 -39.32 25.61 22.20
CA ASN A 307 -40.63 25.86 21.61
C ASN A 307 -41.18 24.64 20.86
N ASP A 308 -40.60 23.46 21.09
CA ASP A 308 -40.94 22.19 20.43
C ASP A 308 -40.74 22.19 18.90
N GLN A 309 -39.89 23.09 18.40
CA GLN A 309 -39.47 23.14 17.01
C GLN A 309 -38.24 22.25 16.78
N ASP A 310 -38.16 21.62 15.61
CA ASP A 310 -37.00 20.81 15.25
C ASP A 310 -35.76 21.72 15.12
N ILE A 311 -34.71 21.38 15.86
CA ILE A 311 -33.42 22.08 15.82
C ILE A 311 -32.31 21.08 15.54
N SER A 312 -31.39 21.48 14.65
CA SER A 312 -30.14 20.74 14.40
C SER A 312 -28.96 21.68 14.43
N GLY A 313 -27.94 21.31 15.19
CA GLY A 313 -26.70 22.08 15.29
C GLY A 313 -25.69 21.39 16.19
N TRP A 314 -24.69 22.14 16.63
CA TRP A 314 -23.55 21.65 17.37
C TRP A 314 -23.65 22.01 18.84
N VAL A 315 -23.37 21.05 19.72
CA VAL A 315 -23.24 21.25 21.16
C VAL A 315 -21.86 20.81 21.60
N GLY A 316 -21.31 21.44 22.65
CA GLY A 316 -20.04 20.99 23.22
C GLY A 316 -20.17 19.56 23.74
N ILE A 317 -19.22 18.70 23.40
CA ILE A 317 -19.23 17.25 23.72
C ILE A 317 -19.31 16.99 25.23
N LYS A 318 -18.80 17.93 26.05
CA LYS A 318 -18.92 17.91 27.52
C LYS A 318 -20.36 17.90 28.04
N ASN A 319 -21.32 18.29 27.20
CA ASN A 319 -22.75 18.33 27.53
C ASN A 319 -23.50 17.09 27.01
N VAL A 320 -22.82 16.10 26.43
CA VAL A 320 -23.44 14.91 25.83
C VAL A 320 -23.18 13.70 26.72
N VAL A 321 -24.26 13.06 27.18
CA VAL A 321 -24.21 11.87 28.03
C VAL A 321 -24.84 10.69 27.27
N PRO A 322 -24.08 9.62 26.99
CA PRO A 322 -24.64 8.46 26.32
C PRO A 322 -25.74 7.78 27.13
N LEU A 323 -26.88 7.47 26.51
CA LEU A 323 -27.92 6.65 27.14
C LEU A 323 -27.49 5.18 27.11
N GLY A 324 -27.56 4.50 28.26
CA GLY A 324 -27.36 3.05 28.36
C GLY A 324 -25.96 2.57 28.74
N GLU A 325 -24.99 3.45 28.90
CA GLU A 325 -23.67 3.10 29.43
C GLU A 325 -23.54 3.61 30.88
N LYS A 326 -23.65 2.70 31.86
CA LYS A 326 -23.12 2.96 33.21
C LYS A 326 -21.60 3.03 33.08
N TRP A 327 -21.07 4.19 32.73
CA TRP A 327 -19.65 4.48 32.86
C TRP A 327 -19.40 5.01 34.26
N ASP A 328 -18.94 4.11 35.14
CA ASP A 328 -18.39 4.45 36.43
C ASP A 328 -16.98 5.05 36.22
N PHE A 329 -16.89 6.38 36.18
CA PHE A 329 -15.61 7.12 36.17
C PHE A 329 -15.00 7.24 37.58
N SER A 330 -15.41 6.38 38.52
CA SER A 330 -15.00 6.45 39.93
C SER A 330 -13.68 5.71 40.24
N GLU A 331 -13.04 5.09 39.24
CA GLU A 331 -11.73 4.44 39.40
C GLU A 331 -10.73 4.89 38.31
N GLU A 332 -10.37 6.18 38.29
CA GLU A 332 -9.03 6.56 37.83
C GLU A 332 -8.32 7.23 39.00
N GLY A 333 -7.39 6.46 39.57
CA GLY A 333 -6.47 6.92 40.60
C GLY A 333 -5.67 8.12 40.11
N SER A 334 -5.48 9.06 41.02
CA SER A 334 -4.54 10.15 40.90
C SER A 334 -3.11 9.61 40.83
N ASP A 335 -2.63 9.30 39.62
CA ASP A 335 -1.20 9.15 39.35
C ASP A 335 -0.63 10.55 39.05
N GLU A 336 -0.19 11.24 40.11
CA GLU A 336 0.48 12.55 40.04
C GLU A 336 1.94 12.49 39.51
N ASP A 337 2.44 11.34 39.05
CA ASP A 337 3.89 11.12 38.87
C ASP A 337 4.42 11.04 37.42
N ASN A 338 3.66 11.48 36.39
CA ASN A 338 4.19 11.54 35.03
C ASN A 338 4.00 12.91 34.36
N ALA A 339 4.73 13.91 34.86
CA ALA A 339 5.00 15.12 34.09
C ALA A 339 6.24 14.91 33.18
N PRO A 340 6.11 15.00 31.84
CA PRO A 340 7.28 15.07 30.96
C PRO A 340 7.98 16.43 31.08
N PRO A 341 9.31 16.50 30.92
CA PRO A 341 10.05 17.74 31.05
C PRO A 341 9.81 18.69 29.86
N ASP A 342 9.78 19.97 30.19
CA ASP A 342 9.66 21.13 29.29
C ASP A 342 10.52 21.01 28.02
N ALA A 343 9.86 20.94 26.86
CA ALA A 343 10.48 21.19 25.57
C ALA A 343 9.86 22.47 24.96
N GLY A 344 10.62 23.56 25.06
CA GLY A 344 10.27 24.86 24.51
C GLY A 344 10.16 24.83 22.98
N TYR A 345 8.98 25.17 22.47
CA TYR A 345 8.77 25.43 21.05
C TYR A 345 8.94 26.91 20.75
N ALA A 346 10.01 27.21 20.01
CA ALA A 346 10.23 28.50 19.37
C ALA A 346 9.28 28.68 18.18
N SER A 347 8.65 29.85 18.11
CA SER A 347 7.78 30.30 17.04
C SER A 347 8.56 30.81 15.83
N ALA A 348 8.30 30.24 14.66
CA ALA A 348 8.49 30.85 13.33
C ALA A 348 7.33 30.33 12.48
N GLY A 349 6.47 31.12 11.84
CA GLY A 349 6.73 32.24 10.96
C GLY A 349 5.90 31.99 9.70
N ARG A 350 4.62 32.41 9.73
CA ARG A 350 3.68 32.33 8.60
C ARG A 350 4.26 33.07 7.38
N SER A 351 4.25 32.43 6.21
CA SER A 351 4.32 33.14 4.93
C SER A 351 3.13 32.78 4.05
N THR A 352 2.43 33.82 3.64
CA THR A 352 1.23 33.86 2.82
C THR A 352 1.60 33.85 1.34
N VAL A 353 0.98 32.99 0.54
CA VAL A 353 0.97 33.13 -0.93
C VAL A 353 -0.48 33.04 -1.41
N SER A 354 -0.92 34.13 -2.05
CA SER A 354 -2.22 34.25 -2.72
C SER A 354 -2.08 33.97 -4.23
N PRO A 355 -3.19 33.67 -4.94
CA PRO A 355 -3.16 33.05 -6.26
C PRO A 355 -3.18 34.07 -7.40
N SER A 356 -2.53 33.75 -8.52
CA SER A 356 -2.69 34.47 -9.79
C SER A 356 -3.40 33.60 -10.82
N ALA A 357 -4.53 34.10 -11.30
CA ALA A 357 -5.29 33.59 -12.43
C ALA A 357 -4.72 34.13 -13.76
N SER A 358 -4.74 33.32 -14.82
CA SER A 358 -4.85 33.81 -16.19
C SER A 358 -5.53 32.78 -17.08
N HIS A 359 -6.60 33.26 -17.73
CA HIS A 359 -7.31 32.66 -18.85
C HIS A 359 -6.40 32.35 -20.03
N GLU A 360 -6.72 31.30 -20.79
CA GLU A 360 -6.87 31.46 -22.25
C GLU A 360 -7.83 30.43 -22.86
N ARG A 361 -8.59 30.91 -23.85
CA ARG A 361 -9.66 30.21 -24.57
C ARG A 361 -9.06 29.49 -25.80
N GLY A 362 -9.56 28.29 -26.10
CA GLY A 362 -9.31 27.61 -27.37
C GLY A 362 -10.51 26.77 -27.77
N SER A 363 -11.23 27.23 -28.80
CA SER A 363 -12.47 26.65 -29.30
C SER A 363 -12.26 25.52 -30.32
N ALA A 364 -13.25 24.62 -30.34
CA ALA A 364 -13.76 23.83 -31.47
C ALA A 364 -12.95 22.62 -31.98
N SER A 365 -13.55 21.43 -31.93
CA SER A 365 -14.22 20.86 -33.12
C SER A 365 -15.03 19.60 -32.77
N ARG A 366 -16.32 19.61 -33.13
CA ARG A 366 -17.24 18.46 -33.09
C ARG A 366 -16.89 17.49 -34.23
N ARG A 367 -16.79 16.19 -33.91
CA ARG A 367 -17.20 15.12 -34.85
C ARG A 367 -18.04 14.09 -34.12
N SER A 368 -19.31 14.04 -34.53
CA SER A 368 -20.23 12.93 -34.30
C SER A 368 -19.89 11.79 -35.26
N LEU A 369 -19.75 10.57 -34.77
CA LEU A 369 -20.07 9.38 -35.54
C LEU A 369 -20.68 8.32 -34.60
N THR A 370 -21.96 8.09 -34.85
CA THR A 370 -22.83 7.05 -34.35
C THR A 370 -22.56 5.73 -35.07
N THR A 371 -22.33 4.64 -34.34
CA THR A 371 -22.82 3.29 -34.68
C THR A 371 -22.75 2.38 -33.44
N PRO A 372 -23.85 1.73 -33.03
CA PRO A 372 -23.81 0.70 -32.00
C PRO A 372 -23.27 -0.64 -32.55
N PRO A 373 -22.60 -1.46 -31.72
CA PRO A 373 -22.15 -2.79 -32.11
C PRO A 373 -23.34 -3.78 -32.23
N PRO A 374 -23.21 -4.84 -33.04
CA PRO A 374 -24.26 -5.84 -33.24
C PRO A 374 -24.45 -6.74 -32.02
N ALA A 375 -25.69 -7.20 -31.83
CA ALA A 375 -26.09 -8.09 -30.74
C ALA A 375 -25.35 -9.44 -30.79
N LEU A 376 -24.72 -9.82 -29.69
CA LEU A 376 -24.16 -11.15 -29.47
C LEU A 376 -25.29 -12.18 -29.34
N GLY A 377 -25.25 -13.17 -30.22
CA GLY A 377 -26.22 -14.26 -30.28
C GLY A 377 -26.22 -15.13 -29.03
N SER A 378 -27.42 -15.54 -28.64
CA SER A 378 -27.72 -16.51 -27.61
C SER A 378 -27.10 -17.88 -27.94
N ARG A 379 -26.11 -18.30 -27.14
CA ARG A 379 -25.73 -19.71 -27.04
C ARG A 379 -26.66 -20.37 -26.02
N GLY A 380 -27.54 -21.24 -26.51
CA GLY A 380 -28.34 -22.13 -25.67
C GLY A 380 -27.45 -23.14 -24.95
N TYR A 381 -27.75 -23.38 -23.68
CA TYR A 381 -27.27 -24.55 -22.95
C TYR A 381 -28.25 -25.71 -23.19
N PRO A 382 -27.77 -26.94 -23.44
CA PRO A 382 -28.62 -28.12 -23.47
C PRO A 382 -29.05 -28.51 -22.04
N VAL A 383 -30.27 -29.05 -21.96
CA VAL A 383 -30.96 -29.59 -20.78
C VAL A 383 -30.24 -30.81 -20.21
#